data_AF-A0A4S4KCI7-F1
#
_entry.id   AF-A0A4S4KCI7-F1
#
_cell.length_a   1.000
_cell.length_b   1.000
_cell.length_c   1.000
_cell.angle_alpha   90.00
_cell.angle_beta   90.00
_cell.angle_gamma   90.00
#
_symmetry.space_group_name_H-M   'P 1'
#
loop_
_entity.id
_entity.type
_entity.pdbx_description
1 polymer ?
#
loop_
_entity_poly.entity_id
_entity_poly.type
_entity_poly.pdbx_seq_one_letter_code
_entity_poly.pdbx_strand_id
1 'polypeptide(L)'
;MRPRERALINRLKEIVEFVEGMGKGTAVIENGDCLSYEDSKRIRAITGAHSTMIATAAEANPTVFSPTPLADVESTLVPSYLRLGKYLDNHWSSTKFCAAQFKGAHIIGTKADTTAIHQELAKAKGYDDVALLAGQWVGEQDFAEIVQAIESREGRRPIIVEAFRPPNLTASTPSVVVEAEKVENAMVDGSDVDDTVKTPQNSHSPDPSVLCAPLGPANELRVPIPAFISGQDAPTPTPSQNTEVSSFTTCKQD
;
A
#
# COMPACT_ATOMS: atom_id res chain seq x y z
N MET A 1 2.68 10.24 3.56
CA MET A 1 4.03 10.76 3.25
C MET A 1 3.88 11.81 2.17
N ARG A 2 4.59 12.94 2.25
CA ARG A 2 4.47 13.97 1.20
C ARG A 2 5.15 13.46 -0.08
N PRO A 3 4.66 13.76 -1.29
CA PRO A 3 5.27 13.28 -2.55
C PRO A 3 6.76 13.60 -2.74
N ARG A 4 7.35 14.47 -1.91
CA ARG A 4 8.75 14.89 -1.96
C ARG A 4 9.63 14.22 -0.89
N GLU A 5 9.05 13.43 0.00
CA GLU A 5 9.77 12.70 1.04
C GLU A 5 9.91 11.24 0.61
N ARG A 6 11.14 10.74 0.58
CA ARG A 6 11.42 9.33 0.24
C ARG A 6 10.79 8.40 1.27
N ALA A 7 10.28 7.25 0.82
CA ALA A 7 9.83 6.20 1.70
C ALA A 7 10.97 5.70 2.60
N LEU A 8 10.69 5.60 3.89
CA LEU A 8 11.58 4.98 4.88
C LEU A 8 11.42 3.47 4.83
N ILE A 9 11.65 2.87 3.66
CA ILE A 9 11.38 1.45 3.37
C ILE A 9 12.02 0.50 4.40
N ASN A 10 13.21 0.84 4.92
CA ASN A 10 13.91 0.02 5.90
C ASN A 10 13.18 -0.10 7.24
N ARG A 11 12.33 0.87 7.62
CA ARG A 11 11.56 0.81 8.87
C ARG A 11 10.45 -0.24 8.82
N LEU A 12 10.00 -0.62 7.63
CA LEU A 12 8.96 -1.63 7.50
C LEU A 12 9.44 -3.02 7.93
N LYS A 13 10.75 -3.29 7.82
CA LYS A 13 11.33 -4.59 8.18
C LYS A 13 11.08 -4.96 9.64
N GLU A 14 11.26 -4.01 10.56
CA GLU A 14 10.98 -4.22 11.99
C GLU A 14 9.50 -4.57 12.24
N ILE A 15 8.59 -3.95 11.49
CA ILE A 15 7.15 -4.23 11.58
C ILE A 15 6.86 -5.64 11.05
N VAL A 16 7.48 -6.04 9.93
CA VAL A 16 7.34 -7.38 9.38
C VAL A 16 7.82 -8.43 10.39
N GLU A 17 9.01 -8.26 10.95
CA GLU A 17 9.59 -9.18 11.93
C GLU A 17 8.73 -9.28 13.20
N PHE A 18 8.21 -8.15 13.69
CA PHE A 18 7.27 -8.15 14.82
C PHE A 18 5.97 -8.91 14.51
N VAL A 19 5.38 -8.69 13.33
CA VAL A 19 4.13 -9.33 12.93
C VAL A 19 4.30 -10.84 12.75
N GLU A 20 5.41 -11.28 12.15
CA GLU A 20 5.78 -12.69 12.05
C GLU A 20 5.99 -13.31 13.44
N GLY A 21 6.70 -12.62 14.33
CA GLY A 21 6.96 -13.07 15.70
C GLY A 21 5.70 -13.30 16.53
N MET A 22 4.58 -12.63 16.21
CA MET A 22 3.30 -12.90 16.85
C MET A 22 2.69 -14.26 16.47
N GLY A 23 3.14 -14.89 15.38
CA GLY A 23 2.63 -16.20 14.94
C GLY A 23 1.17 -16.20 14.50
N LYS A 24 0.59 -15.02 14.20
CA LYS A 24 -0.83 -14.86 13.86
C LYS A 24 -1.14 -15.00 12.37
N GLY A 25 -0.11 -15.13 11.51
CA GLY A 25 -0.27 -15.23 10.06
C GLY A 25 -0.83 -13.97 9.41
N THR A 26 -0.53 -12.80 9.96
CA THR A 26 -1.00 -11.51 9.42
C THR A 26 -0.07 -11.03 8.31
N ALA A 27 -0.60 -10.84 7.10
CA ALA A 27 0.18 -10.33 5.98
C ALA A 27 0.44 -8.81 6.11
N VAL A 28 1.70 -8.42 5.91
CA VAL A 28 2.15 -7.02 5.82
C VAL A 28 2.36 -6.63 4.36
N ILE A 29 1.72 -5.53 3.93
CA ILE A 29 1.81 -5.00 2.57
C ILE A 29 2.57 -3.66 2.62
N GLU A 30 3.64 -3.57 1.85
CA GLU A 30 4.41 -2.34 1.68
C GLU A 30 3.65 -1.37 0.76
N ASN A 31 3.65 -0.07 1.06
CA ASN A 31 3.08 0.96 0.20
C ASN A 31 3.94 2.23 0.23
N GLY A 32 4.68 2.46 -0.84
CA GLY A 32 5.55 3.62 -1.00
C GLY A 32 6.69 3.32 -1.98
N ASP A 33 7.01 4.25 -2.87
CA ASP A 33 8.12 4.13 -3.82
C ASP A 33 8.16 2.84 -4.68
N CYS A 34 7.05 2.09 -4.77
CA CYS A 34 6.86 0.97 -5.67
C CYS A 34 6.25 1.45 -6.98
N LEU A 35 7.05 1.50 -8.06
CA LEU A 35 6.66 2.11 -9.33
C LEU A 35 6.45 1.11 -10.47
N SER A 36 6.76 -0.17 -10.27
CA SER A 36 6.72 -1.18 -11.33
C SER A 36 6.60 -2.61 -10.78
N TYR A 37 6.26 -3.54 -11.67
CA TYR A 37 6.32 -4.97 -11.38
C TYR A 37 7.70 -5.43 -10.88
N GLU A 38 8.80 -4.94 -11.43
CA GLU A 38 10.14 -5.32 -10.96
C GLU A 38 10.51 -4.64 -9.62
N ASP A 39 10.08 -3.39 -9.41
CA ASP A 39 10.25 -2.72 -8.12
C ASP A 39 9.56 -3.47 -6.99
N SER A 40 8.38 -4.06 -7.25
CA SER A 40 7.67 -4.87 -6.26
C SER A 40 8.54 -6.00 -5.70
N LYS A 41 9.32 -6.67 -6.55
CA LYS A 41 10.21 -7.76 -6.13
C LYS A 41 11.38 -7.23 -5.31
N ARG A 42 11.99 -6.13 -5.76
CA ARG A 42 13.11 -5.48 -5.08
C ARG A 42 12.71 -5.00 -3.68
N ILE A 43 11.56 -4.34 -3.56
CA ILE A 43 11.09 -3.78 -2.29
C ILE A 43 10.73 -4.89 -1.30
N ARG A 44 10.08 -5.96 -1.75
CA ARG A 44 9.83 -7.14 -0.90
C ARG A 44 11.13 -7.76 -0.39
N ALA A 45 12.16 -7.86 -1.23
CA ALA A 45 13.46 -8.39 -0.82
C ALA A 45 14.15 -7.54 0.26
N ILE A 46 13.97 -6.21 0.23
CA ILE A 46 14.55 -5.28 1.21
C ILE A 46 13.76 -5.28 2.52
N THR A 47 12.43 -5.23 2.42
CA THR A 47 11.54 -5.00 3.57
C THR A 47 11.06 -6.28 4.25
N GLY A 48 11.13 -7.42 3.56
CA GLY A 48 10.49 -8.66 4.01
C GLY A 48 8.96 -8.67 3.85
N ALA A 49 8.35 -7.62 3.28
CA ALA A 49 6.90 -7.54 3.13
C ALA A 49 6.34 -8.68 2.25
N HIS A 50 5.13 -9.10 2.58
CA HIS A 50 4.46 -10.20 1.89
C HIS A 50 4.04 -9.82 0.48
N SER A 51 3.62 -8.57 0.32
CA SER A 51 3.24 -7.95 -0.94
C SER A 51 3.55 -6.46 -0.91
N THR A 52 3.33 -5.80 -2.03
CA THR A 52 3.51 -4.36 -2.25
C THR A 52 2.26 -3.79 -2.90
N MET A 53 1.94 -2.54 -2.60
CA MET A 53 0.87 -1.78 -3.18
C MET A 53 1.46 -0.72 -4.12
N ILE A 54 0.92 -0.62 -5.33
CA ILE A 54 1.29 0.40 -6.31
C ILE A 54 0.11 1.35 -6.44
N ALA A 55 0.30 2.63 -6.06
CA ALA A 55 -0.73 3.66 -6.11
C ALA A 55 -0.52 4.62 -7.30
N THR A 56 0.35 5.63 -7.13
CA THR A 56 0.52 6.71 -8.11
C THR A 56 0.99 6.22 -9.49
N ALA A 57 1.84 5.19 -9.55
CA ALA A 57 2.25 4.62 -10.84
C ALA A 57 1.09 3.86 -11.53
N ALA A 58 0.18 3.25 -10.76
CA ALA A 58 -1.01 2.59 -11.30
C ALA A 58 -2.09 3.60 -11.72
N GLU A 59 -2.18 4.75 -11.03
CA GLU A 59 -3.03 5.87 -11.44
C GLU A 59 -2.60 6.43 -12.81
N ALA A 60 -1.28 6.52 -13.05
CA ALA A 60 -0.75 6.94 -14.34
C ALA A 60 -0.84 5.84 -15.40
N ASN A 61 -0.56 4.59 -15.06
CA ASN A 61 -0.67 3.47 -16.00
C ASN A 61 -1.06 2.19 -15.26
N PRO A 62 -2.33 1.76 -15.32
CA PRO A 62 -2.82 0.53 -14.69
C PRO A 62 -2.08 -0.74 -15.13
N THR A 63 -1.37 -0.71 -16.25
CA THR A 63 -0.62 -1.87 -16.75
C THR A 63 0.74 -2.05 -16.07
N VAL A 64 1.09 -1.19 -15.12
CA VAL A 64 2.31 -1.25 -14.28
C VAL A 64 2.51 -2.58 -13.54
N PHE A 65 1.44 -3.34 -13.34
CA PHE A 65 1.48 -4.68 -12.75
C PHE A 65 2.00 -5.76 -13.70
N SER A 66 2.15 -5.44 -14.99
CA SER A 66 2.74 -6.33 -16.00
C SER A 66 4.26 -6.17 -16.03
N PRO A 67 5.04 -7.23 -16.29
CA PRO A 67 6.47 -7.10 -16.61
C PRO A 67 6.70 -6.27 -17.89
N THR A 68 5.69 -6.18 -18.75
CA THR A 68 5.68 -5.39 -19.98
C THR A 68 4.49 -4.43 -19.95
N PRO A 69 4.60 -3.28 -19.25
CA PRO A 69 3.53 -2.28 -19.22
C PRO A 69 3.30 -1.70 -20.63
N LEU A 70 2.05 -1.33 -20.92
CA LEU A 70 1.68 -0.73 -22.19
C LEU A 70 2.32 0.66 -22.35
N ALA A 71 2.85 0.90 -23.55
CA ALA A 71 3.27 2.21 -24.03
C ALA A 71 2.13 2.86 -24.84
N ASP A 72 2.30 4.15 -25.16
CA ASP A 72 1.36 4.93 -25.97
C ASP A 72 -0.09 4.79 -25.47
N VAL A 73 -0.27 4.96 -24.15
CA VAL A 73 -1.50 4.63 -23.40
C VAL A 73 -2.75 5.30 -23.94
N GLU A 74 -2.60 6.45 -24.59
CA GLU A 74 -3.68 7.18 -25.25
C GLU A 74 -4.28 6.41 -26.42
N SER A 75 -3.47 5.59 -27.09
CA SER A 75 -3.88 4.75 -28.22
C SER A 75 -4.13 3.29 -27.83
N THR A 76 -3.45 2.79 -26.80
CA THR A 76 -3.49 1.37 -26.41
C THR A 76 -4.49 1.09 -25.28
N LEU A 77 -4.57 1.95 -24.27
CA LEU A 77 -5.37 1.72 -23.06
C LEU A 77 -6.64 2.58 -23.02
N VAL A 78 -6.52 3.88 -23.28
CA VAL A 78 -7.63 4.85 -23.15
C VAL A 78 -8.87 4.42 -23.93
N PRO A 79 -8.80 3.96 -25.20
CA PRO A 79 -9.99 3.56 -25.93
C PRO A 79 -10.76 2.42 -25.26
N SER A 80 -10.06 1.35 -24.83
CA SER A 80 -10.68 0.21 -24.13
C SER A 80 -11.24 0.64 -22.77
N TYR A 81 -10.53 1.50 -22.04
CA TYR A 81 -11.01 2.05 -20.77
C TYR A 81 -12.31 2.85 -20.93
N LEU A 82 -12.43 3.67 -21.97
CA LEU A 82 -13.65 4.43 -22.28
C LEU A 82 -14.82 3.49 -22.62
N ARG A 83 -14.57 2.45 -23.44
CA ARG A 83 -15.59 1.46 -23.82
C ARG A 83 -16.09 0.67 -22.62
N LEU A 84 -15.19 0.21 -21.75
CA LEU A 84 -15.54 -0.44 -20.49
C LEU A 84 -16.31 0.50 -19.56
N GLY A 85 -15.87 1.75 -19.42
CA GLY A 85 -16.58 2.76 -18.64
C GLY A 85 -18.03 2.94 -19.10
N LYS A 86 -18.27 3.01 -20.41
CA LYS A 86 -19.63 3.10 -20.97
C LYS A 86 -20.44 1.81 -20.77
N TYR A 87 -19.83 0.65 -21.01
CA TYR A 87 -20.49 -0.65 -20.90
C TYR A 87 -20.92 -0.97 -19.45
N LEU A 88 -20.08 -0.62 -18.48
CA LEU A 88 -20.35 -0.82 -17.05
C LEU A 88 -21.21 0.30 -16.44
N ASP A 89 -21.74 1.21 -17.25
CA ASP A 89 -22.50 2.40 -16.80
C ASP A 89 -21.75 3.23 -15.74
N ASN A 90 -20.43 3.35 -15.89
CA ASN A 90 -19.62 4.16 -14.98
C ASN A 90 -19.90 5.65 -15.22
N HIS A 91 -20.02 6.42 -14.14
CA HIS A 91 -20.31 7.85 -14.24
C HIS A 91 -19.22 8.58 -15.05
N TRP A 92 -19.62 9.35 -16.06
CA TRP A 92 -18.71 9.99 -17.01
C TRP A 92 -17.59 10.79 -16.32
N SER A 93 -17.90 11.58 -15.29
CA SER A 93 -16.89 12.39 -14.60
C SER A 93 -15.79 11.53 -13.95
N SER A 94 -16.11 10.31 -13.49
CA SER A 94 -15.13 9.38 -12.93
C SER A 94 -14.24 8.83 -14.05
N THR A 95 -14.85 8.32 -15.12
CA THR A 95 -14.09 7.79 -16.28
C THR A 95 -13.18 8.86 -16.89
N LYS A 96 -13.71 10.07 -17.11
CA LYS A 96 -12.96 11.22 -17.62
C LYS A 96 -11.78 11.57 -16.72
N PHE A 97 -12.01 11.62 -15.40
CA PHE A 97 -10.95 11.93 -14.44
C PHE A 97 -9.82 10.90 -14.54
N CYS A 98 -10.12 9.60 -14.50
CA CYS A 98 -9.11 8.56 -14.61
C CYS A 98 -8.39 8.57 -15.96
N ALA A 99 -9.13 8.66 -17.07
CA ALA A 99 -8.54 8.68 -18.41
C ALA A 99 -7.60 9.88 -18.62
N ALA A 100 -7.90 11.04 -18.02
CA ALA A 100 -7.05 12.22 -18.09
C ALA A 100 -5.77 12.13 -17.25
N GLN A 101 -5.71 11.21 -16.28
CA GLN A 101 -4.53 10.96 -15.46
C GLN A 101 -3.54 10.01 -16.13
N PHE A 102 -3.99 9.24 -17.13
CA PHE A 102 -3.15 8.23 -17.78
C PHE A 102 -1.97 8.84 -18.52
N LYS A 103 -0.78 8.29 -18.23
CA LYS A 103 0.52 8.70 -18.79
C LYS A 103 1.41 7.47 -18.89
N GLY A 104 2.15 7.35 -19.99
CA GLY A 104 3.05 6.22 -20.22
C GLY A 104 4.29 6.62 -21.01
N ALA A 105 5.10 5.61 -21.35
CA ALA A 105 6.15 5.79 -22.34
C ALA A 105 5.54 6.06 -23.72
N HIS A 106 6.11 6.99 -24.48
CA HIS A 106 5.70 7.27 -25.86
C HIS A 106 6.75 6.70 -26.80
N ILE A 107 6.39 5.65 -27.54
CA ILE A 107 7.30 4.99 -28.49
C ILE A 107 6.94 5.43 -29.91
N ILE A 108 5.64 5.43 -30.22
CA ILE A 108 5.12 5.75 -31.55
C ILE A 108 4.48 7.15 -31.57
N GLY A 109 3.69 7.47 -30.54
CA GLY A 109 2.92 8.70 -30.48
C GLY A 109 3.80 9.94 -30.30
N THR A 110 3.40 11.05 -30.93
CA THR A 110 4.08 12.33 -30.67
C THR A 110 3.46 13.03 -29.47
N LYS A 111 4.23 13.91 -28.83
CA LYS A 111 3.72 14.77 -27.74
C LYS A 111 2.51 15.63 -28.18
N ALA A 112 2.45 15.99 -29.46
CA ALA A 112 1.34 16.75 -30.02
C ALA A 112 0.05 15.91 -30.02
N ASP A 113 0.14 14.63 -30.40
CA ASP A 113 -1.00 13.71 -30.42
C ASP A 113 -1.57 13.49 -29.01
N THR A 114 -0.68 13.23 -28.03
CA THR A 114 -1.06 13.13 -26.61
C THR A 114 -1.76 14.40 -26.12
N THR A 115 -1.23 15.58 -26.49
CA THR A 115 -1.82 16.86 -26.08
C THR A 115 -3.20 17.06 -26.70
N ALA A 116 -3.38 16.69 -27.96
CA ALA A 116 -4.66 16.78 -28.66
C ALA A 116 -5.72 15.90 -27.99
N ILE A 117 -5.37 14.65 -27.69
CA ILE A 117 -6.27 13.69 -27.00
C ILE A 117 -6.67 14.20 -25.62
N HIS A 118 -5.72 14.72 -24.83
CA HIS A 118 -6.04 15.31 -23.54
C HIS A 118 -6.94 16.54 -23.64
N GLN A 119 -6.77 17.38 -24.67
CA GLN A 119 -7.65 18.53 -24.90
C GLN A 119 -9.06 18.11 -25.32
N GLU A 120 -9.20 17.04 -26.11
CA GLU A 120 -10.49 16.46 -26.48
C GLU A 120 -11.23 15.92 -25.26
N LEU A 121 -10.56 15.08 -24.46
CA LEU A 121 -11.08 14.56 -23.18
C LEU A 121 -11.50 15.70 -22.24
N ALA A 122 -10.69 16.75 -22.13
CA ALA A 122 -10.99 17.89 -21.26
C ALA A 122 -12.27 18.63 -21.67
N LYS A 123 -12.61 18.69 -22.96
CA LYS A 123 -13.81 19.37 -23.48
C LYS A 123 -15.07 18.49 -23.43
N ALA A 124 -14.91 17.17 -23.47
CA ALA A 124 -16.01 16.21 -23.49
C ALA A 124 -16.87 16.26 -22.20
N LYS A 125 -18.19 16.22 -22.39
CA LYS A 125 -19.25 16.28 -21.37
C LYS A 125 -19.98 14.94 -21.21
N GLY A 126 -19.80 14.01 -22.15
CA GLY A 126 -20.29 12.64 -22.04
C GLY A 126 -19.51 11.68 -22.94
N TYR A 127 -19.88 10.40 -22.87
CA TYR A 127 -19.26 9.35 -23.68
C TYR A 127 -19.42 9.58 -25.19
N ASP A 128 -20.52 10.18 -25.62
CA ASP A 128 -20.78 10.41 -27.05
C ASP A 128 -19.80 11.44 -27.65
N ASP A 129 -19.28 12.36 -26.83
CA ASP A 129 -18.28 13.35 -27.26
C ASP A 129 -16.90 12.73 -27.55
N VAL A 130 -16.63 11.52 -27.04
CA VAL A 130 -15.36 10.80 -27.21
C VAL A 130 -15.52 9.54 -28.07
N ALA A 131 -16.59 9.46 -28.87
CA ALA A 131 -16.86 8.30 -29.73
C ALA A 131 -15.73 8.06 -30.75
N LEU A 132 -15.08 9.13 -31.25
CA LEU A 132 -13.94 9.00 -32.17
C LEU A 132 -12.72 8.38 -31.48
N LEU A 133 -12.44 8.79 -30.24
CA LEU A 133 -11.35 8.26 -29.45
C LEU A 133 -11.60 6.81 -28.99
N ALA A 134 -12.84 6.48 -28.61
CA ALA A 134 -13.22 5.13 -28.20
C ALA A 134 -13.26 4.15 -29.39
N GLY A 135 -13.52 4.65 -30.60
CA GLY A 135 -13.76 3.85 -31.79
C GLY A 135 -15.13 3.18 -31.75
N GLN A 136 -15.20 1.91 -32.12
CA GLN A 136 -16.44 1.14 -32.02
C GLN A 136 -16.79 0.85 -30.55
N TRP A 137 -18.05 1.00 -30.15
CA TRP A 137 -18.50 0.73 -28.77
C TRP A 137 -18.65 -0.76 -28.48
N VAL A 138 -17.52 -1.48 -28.42
CA VAL A 138 -17.42 -2.93 -28.17
C VAL A 138 -17.06 -3.27 -26.71
N GLY A 139 -17.52 -2.47 -25.75
CA GLY A 139 -17.15 -2.64 -24.33
C GLY A 139 -17.56 -3.98 -23.72
N GLU A 140 -18.65 -4.59 -24.22
CA GLU A 140 -19.03 -5.96 -23.85
C GLU A 140 -17.97 -6.98 -24.25
N GLN A 141 -17.37 -6.82 -25.44
CA GLN A 141 -16.30 -7.68 -25.92
C GLN A 141 -15.01 -7.47 -25.11
N ASP A 142 -14.62 -6.21 -24.85
CA ASP A 142 -13.48 -5.91 -23.97
C ASP A 142 -13.66 -6.60 -22.60
N PHE A 143 -14.88 -6.53 -22.04
CA PHE A 143 -15.20 -7.17 -20.77
C PHE A 143 -15.13 -8.70 -20.84
N ALA A 144 -15.68 -9.30 -21.89
CA ALA A 144 -15.63 -10.74 -22.11
C ALA A 144 -14.19 -11.25 -22.27
N GLU A 145 -13.33 -10.52 -22.97
CA GLU A 145 -11.90 -10.83 -23.10
C GLU A 145 -11.18 -10.77 -21.75
N ILE A 146 -11.51 -9.80 -20.90
CA ILE A 146 -10.98 -9.72 -19.52
C ILE A 146 -11.42 -10.94 -18.70
N VAL A 147 -12.70 -11.30 -18.75
CA VAL A 147 -13.23 -12.47 -18.04
C VAL A 147 -12.53 -13.74 -18.50
N GLN A 148 -12.45 -13.96 -19.82
CA GLN A 148 -11.76 -15.11 -20.40
C GLN A 148 -10.27 -15.16 -20.00
N ALA A 149 -9.59 -14.01 -19.99
CA ALA A 149 -8.20 -13.91 -19.56
C ALA A 149 -8.03 -14.21 -18.07
N ILE A 150 -9.01 -13.92 -17.21
CA ILE A 150 -9.00 -14.26 -15.79
C ILE A 150 -9.26 -15.75 -15.58
N GLU A 151 -10.28 -16.31 -16.24
CA GLU A 151 -10.68 -17.71 -16.09
C GLU A 151 -9.63 -18.68 -16.63
N SER A 152 -8.98 -18.35 -17.75
CA SER A 152 -7.88 -19.14 -18.33
C SER A 152 -6.63 -19.22 -17.45
N ARG A 153 -6.52 -18.41 -16.38
CA ARG A 153 -5.38 -18.44 -15.45
C ARG A 153 -5.46 -19.58 -14.42
N GLU A 154 -6.48 -20.44 -14.48
CA GLU A 154 -6.67 -21.65 -13.67
C GLU A 154 -6.22 -21.47 -12.20
N GLY A 155 -6.71 -20.43 -11.54
CA GLY A 155 -6.50 -20.28 -10.10
C GLY A 155 -5.04 -20.15 -9.67
N ARG A 156 -4.14 -19.59 -10.50
CA ARG A 156 -2.87 -19.01 -9.99
C ARG A 156 -3.19 -17.96 -8.94
N ARG A 157 -3.37 -18.39 -7.69
CA ARG A 157 -3.00 -17.58 -6.54
C ARG A 157 -1.55 -17.19 -6.82
N PRO A 158 -1.18 -15.90 -6.77
CA PRO A 158 0.23 -15.54 -6.89
C PRO A 158 0.98 -16.43 -5.90
N ILE A 159 1.97 -17.15 -6.42
CA ILE A 159 2.86 -17.98 -5.60
C ILE A 159 3.33 -17.04 -4.50
N ILE A 160 2.88 -17.26 -3.26
CA ILE A 160 3.61 -16.76 -2.10
C ILE A 160 4.97 -17.38 -2.30
N VAL A 161 5.93 -16.56 -2.71
CA VAL A 161 7.29 -17.02 -2.96
C VAL A 161 7.77 -17.56 -1.62
N GLU A 162 7.66 -18.88 -1.45
CA GLU A 162 8.19 -19.63 -0.31
C GLU A 162 9.73 -19.51 -0.24
N ALA A 163 10.33 -18.90 -1.27
CA ALA A 163 11.75 -18.64 -1.41
C ALA A 163 12.29 -17.37 -0.71
N PHE A 164 11.59 -16.81 0.27
CA PHE A 164 12.16 -15.79 1.17
C PHE A 164 12.12 -16.17 2.65
N ARG A 165 12.15 -17.48 2.97
CA ARG A 165 12.63 -17.89 4.30
C ARG A 165 14.14 -17.62 4.35
N PRO A 166 14.65 -16.67 5.15
CA PRO A 166 16.09 -16.59 5.37
C PRO A 166 16.56 -17.93 5.94
N PRO A 167 17.71 -18.47 5.49
CA PRO A 167 18.20 -19.75 6.01
C PRO A 167 18.35 -19.64 7.53
N ASN A 168 17.69 -20.56 8.24
CA ASN A 168 17.84 -20.72 9.69
C ASN A 168 19.33 -20.81 10.02
N LEU A 169 19.81 -19.86 10.81
CA LEU A 169 21.08 -19.92 11.52
C LEU A 169 20.93 -20.98 12.63
N THR A 170 21.09 -22.25 12.29
CA THR A 170 21.31 -23.32 13.28
C THR A 170 22.46 -24.21 12.84
N ALA A 171 23.64 -23.83 13.32
CA ALA A 171 24.76 -24.66 13.72
C ALA A 171 25.12 -25.89 12.87
N SER A 172 26.20 -25.78 12.09
CA SER A 172 27.39 -26.64 12.25
C SER A 172 28.60 -26.00 11.56
N THR A 173 29.62 -25.64 12.34
CA THR A 173 30.98 -25.39 11.84
C THR A 173 31.54 -26.66 11.18
N PRO A 174 32.36 -26.51 10.14
CA PRO A 174 33.78 -26.80 10.37
C PRO A 174 34.71 -25.71 9.83
N SER A 175 35.82 -25.58 10.54
CA SER A 175 36.92 -24.64 10.34
C SER A 175 37.49 -24.65 8.92
N VAL A 176 37.62 -23.46 8.33
CA VAL A 176 38.64 -23.19 7.32
C VAL A 176 39.34 -21.89 7.69
N VAL A 177 40.60 -22.05 8.07
CA VAL A 177 41.63 -21.02 8.22
C VAL A 177 41.90 -20.37 6.87
N VAL A 178 41.74 -19.04 6.77
CA VAL A 178 42.53 -18.22 5.84
C VAL A 178 42.76 -16.84 6.47
N GLU A 179 43.97 -16.35 6.25
CA GLU A 179 44.69 -15.31 6.96
C GLU A 179 44.08 -13.90 6.91
N ALA A 180 44.43 -13.14 7.96
CA ALA A 180 44.19 -11.72 8.10
C ALA A 180 45.17 -10.90 7.26
N GLU A 181 44.66 -9.94 6.49
CA GLU A 181 45.43 -8.75 6.13
C GLU A 181 44.84 -7.53 6.84
N LYS A 182 45.78 -6.76 7.36
CA LYS A 182 45.66 -5.67 8.33
C LYS A 182 45.86 -4.38 7.56
N VAL A 183 44.91 -3.43 7.63
CA VAL A 183 45.20 -2.01 7.35
C VAL A 183 44.54 -1.15 8.41
N GLU A 184 45.32 -0.18 8.88
CA GLU A 184 45.31 0.42 10.20
C GLU A 184 44.32 1.59 10.38
N ASN A 185 43.84 1.70 11.63
CA ASN A 185 43.62 2.89 12.47
C ASN A 185 43.21 4.24 11.86
N ALA A 186 42.09 4.76 12.36
CA ALA A 186 42.08 6.06 13.04
C ALA A 186 41.00 6.09 14.13
N MET A 187 41.45 6.15 15.38
CA MET A 187 40.65 6.51 16.55
C MET A 187 40.28 7.99 16.48
N VAL A 188 39.00 8.32 16.70
CA VAL A 188 38.61 9.55 17.39
C VAL A 188 37.60 9.16 18.47
N ASP A 189 38.09 9.27 19.70
CA ASP A 189 37.35 9.26 20.95
C ASP A 189 36.62 10.61 21.12
N GLY A 190 35.40 10.58 21.67
CA GLY A 190 34.58 11.78 21.82
C GLY A 190 33.13 11.52 22.26
N SER A 191 32.98 11.05 23.50
CA SER A 191 31.94 11.43 24.48
C SER A 191 30.46 11.57 24.08
N ASP A 192 29.62 10.81 24.80
CA ASP A 192 28.28 11.14 25.31
C ASP A 192 27.23 11.76 24.36
N VAL A 193 26.27 10.93 23.91
CA VAL A 193 24.92 11.41 23.59
C VAL A 193 23.86 10.36 23.92
N ASP A 194 23.36 10.48 25.15
CA ASP A 194 21.98 10.27 25.62
C ASP A 194 21.04 9.38 24.78
N ASP A 195 20.74 8.19 25.32
CA ASP A 195 19.87 7.15 24.77
C ASP A 195 18.36 7.44 24.97
N THR A 196 17.94 8.70 24.79
CA THR A 196 16.56 9.14 25.04
C THR A 196 15.83 9.53 23.75
N VAL A 197 15.38 8.54 22.97
CA VAL A 197 14.46 8.78 21.85
C VAL A 197 13.07 9.15 22.40
N LYS A 198 12.84 10.42 22.69
CA LYS A 198 11.51 10.97 22.96
C LYS A 198 10.80 11.30 21.65
N THR A 199 9.62 10.74 21.44
CA THR A 199 8.70 11.16 20.37
C THR A 199 8.41 12.66 20.50
N PRO A 200 8.42 13.47 19.41
CA PRO A 200 8.08 14.88 19.49
C PRO A 200 6.66 15.07 20.04
N GLN A 201 6.52 15.78 21.17
CA GLN A 201 5.25 15.95 21.89
C GLN A 201 4.19 16.78 21.15
N ASN A 202 4.51 17.39 20.01
CA ASN A 202 3.61 18.26 19.25
C ASN A 202 3.19 17.68 17.88
N SER A 203 2.84 16.39 17.85
CA SER A 203 1.93 15.90 16.82
C SER A 203 0.53 16.39 17.17
N HIS A 204 0.10 17.52 16.59
CA HIS A 204 -1.31 17.90 16.59
C HIS A 204 -2.11 16.86 15.81
N SER A 205 -2.48 15.78 16.49
CA SER A 205 -3.53 14.88 16.03
C SER A 205 -4.80 15.73 15.85
N PRO A 206 -5.52 15.61 14.72
CA PRO A 206 -6.77 16.34 14.55
C PRO A 206 -7.71 16.02 15.72
N ASP A 207 -8.33 17.07 16.25
CA ASP A 207 -9.22 17.01 17.40
C ASP A 207 -10.28 15.89 17.19
N PRO A 208 -10.38 14.92 18.11
CA PRO A 208 -11.35 13.83 17.99
C PRO A 208 -12.81 14.33 17.94
N SER A 209 -13.08 15.59 18.29
CA SER A 209 -14.39 16.22 18.10
C SER A 209 -14.79 16.43 16.63
N VAL A 210 -13.83 16.36 15.69
CA VAL A 210 -14.05 16.51 14.24
C VAL A 210 -14.36 15.16 13.56
N LEU A 211 -14.14 14.05 14.26
CA LEU A 211 -14.44 12.70 13.78
C LEU A 211 -15.83 12.28 14.26
N CYS A 212 -16.87 12.69 13.55
CA CYS A 212 -18.23 12.15 13.69
C CYS A 212 -18.35 10.72 13.14
N ALA A 213 -17.37 9.85 13.43
CA ALA A 213 -17.46 8.42 13.16
C ALA A 213 -18.07 7.75 14.41
N PRO A 214 -19.26 7.14 14.34
CA PRO A 214 -19.83 6.43 15.48
C PRO A 214 -18.88 5.31 15.89
N LEU A 215 -18.50 5.30 17.17
CA LEU A 215 -17.68 4.26 17.82
C LEU A 215 -18.50 2.97 18.01
N GLY A 216 -19.02 2.42 16.93
CA GLY A 216 -19.62 1.09 16.93
C GLY A 216 -18.54 0.02 17.06
N PRO A 217 -18.82 -1.12 17.70
CA PRO A 217 -17.89 -2.25 17.70
C PRO A 217 -17.67 -2.70 16.26
N ALA A 218 -16.40 -2.90 15.86
CA ALA A 218 -16.02 -3.29 14.50
C ALA A 218 -16.59 -4.65 14.03
N ASN A 219 -17.31 -5.36 14.90
CA ASN A 219 -18.08 -6.56 14.62
C ASN A 219 -19.06 -6.83 15.78
N GLU A 220 -20.38 -6.89 15.54
CA GLU A 220 -21.39 -7.15 16.59
C GLU A 220 -21.21 -8.51 17.29
N LEU A 221 -20.51 -9.45 16.64
CA LEU A 221 -20.19 -10.78 17.20
C LEU A 221 -18.89 -10.81 18.01
N ARG A 222 -18.13 -9.71 18.08
CA ARG A 222 -16.93 -9.58 18.91
C ARG A 222 -17.13 -8.51 19.96
N VAL A 223 -17.96 -8.82 20.96
CA VAL A 223 -18.00 -8.02 22.19
C VAL A 223 -16.72 -8.34 22.96
N PRO A 224 -15.80 -7.38 23.18
CA PRO A 224 -14.62 -7.64 24.00
C PRO A 224 -15.10 -7.93 25.43
N ILE A 225 -14.80 -9.13 25.93
CA ILE A 225 -15.03 -9.48 27.33
C ILE A 225 -14.08 -8.60 28.16
N PRO A 226 -14.60 -7.75 29.08
CA PRO A 226 -13.77 -6.90 29.91
C PRO A 226 -12.70 -7.71 30.66
N ALA A 227 -11.49 -7.16 30.82
CA ALA A 227 -10.35 -7.85 31.46
C ALA A 227 -10.65 -8.33 32.89
N PHE A 228 -11.57 -7.65 33.59
CA PHE A 228 -12.05 -8.08 34.91
C PHE A 228 -12.80 -9.43 34.88
N ILE A 229 -13.38 -9.80 33.74
CA ILE A 229 -14.09 -11.07 33.54
C ILE A 229 -13.16 -12.14 32.93
N SER A 230 -12.30 -11.76 31.98
CA SER A 230 -11.43 -12.72 31.28
C SER A 230 -10.13 -13.08 32.03
N GLY A 231 -9.70 -12.25 32.98
CA GLY A 231 -8.44 -12.41 33.70
C GLY A 231 -7.18 -12.24 32.83
N GLN A 232 -7.34 -11.86 31.55
CA GLN A 232 -6.23 -11.58 30.64
C GLN A 232 -6.33 -10.15 30.11
N ASP A 233 -5.33 -9.35 30.46
CA ASP A 233 -5.15 -8.00 29.93
C ASP A 233 -4.34 -8.11 28.63
N ALA A 234 -5.04 -8.20 27.50
CA ALA A 234 -4.38 -8.21 26.20
C ALA A 234 -3.84 -6.79 25.92
N PRO A 235 -2.55 -6.60 25.61
CA PRO A 235 -1.98 -5.29 25.38
C PRO A 235 -2.53 -4.74 24.05
N THR A 236 -3.64 -4.02 24.12
CA THR A 236 -4.12 -3.19 23.02
C THR A 236 -3.48 -1.81 23.10
N PRO A 237 -3.12 -1.19 21.97
CA PRO A 237 -2.42 0.11 21.93
C PRO A 237 -3.30 1.31 22.39
N THR A 238 -4.51 1.05 22.87
CA THR A 238 -5.41 2.05 23.44
C THR A 238 -5.46 1.83 24.96
N PRO A 239 -4.93 2.76 25.78
CA PRO A 239 -5.01 2.63 27.23
C PRO A 239 -6.48 2.74 27.67
N SER A 240 -7.02 1.66 28.25
CA SER A 240 -8.28 1.69 28.97
C SER A 240 -8.11 2.55 30.23
N GLN A 241 -8.92 3.60 30.34
CA GLN A 241 -8.89 4.52 31.49
C GLN A 241 -9.38 3.78 32.74
N ASN A 242 -8.48 3.55 33.70
CA ASN A 242 -8.85 3.11 35.04
C ASN A 242 -9.68 4.20 35.71
N THR A 243 -10.97 3.96 35.86
CA THR A 243 -11.84 4.82 36.68
C THR A 243 -11.68 4.34 38.12
N GLU A 244 -10.88 5.05 38.91
CA GLU A 244 -10.81 4.83 40.35
C GLU A 244 -12.17 5.12 40.98
N VAL A 245 -12.74 4.09 41.62
CA VAL A 245 -14.00 4.19 42.35
C VAL A 245 -13.73 4.96 43.64
N SER A 246 -14.03 6.26 43.62
CA SER A 246 -13.99 7.11 44.81
C SER A 246 -15.05 6.65 45.82
N SER A 247 -14.57 6.30 47.02
CA SER A 247 -15.36 5.88 48.16
C SER A 247 -16.32 7.00 48.63
N PHE A 248 -17.62 6.70 48.65
CA PHE A 248 -18.65 7.55 49.25
C PHE A 248 -18.40 7.74 50.75
N THR A 249 -18.03 8.96 51.15
CA THR A 249 -18.07 9.39 52.55
C THR A 249 -19.48 9.88 52.88
N THR A 250 -20.13 9.17 53.80
CA THR A 250 -21.40 9.54 54.45
C THR A 250 -21.31 10.90 55.14
N CYS A 251 -22.16 11.86 54.73
CA CYS A 251 -22.42 13.08 55.48
C CYS A 251 -23.56 12.82 56.47
N LYS A 252 -23.30 13.09 57.75
CA LYS A 252 -24.25 13.04 58.87
C LYS A 252 -24.54 14.48 59.31
N GLN A 253 -25.73 14.68 59.88
CA GLN A 253 -26.18 15.79 60.77
C GLN A 253 -26.62 17.08 60.05
N ASP A 254 -27.72 17.75 60.40
CA ASP A 254 -28.79 17.58 61.42
C ASP A 254 -30.12 18.09 60.82
#